data_AF-A0A944T778-F1
#
_entry.id   AF-A0A944T778-F1
#
_cell.length_a   1.000
_cell.length_b   1.000
_cell.length_c   1.000
_cell.angle_alpha   90.00
_cell.angle_beta   90.00
_cell.angle_gamma   90.00
#
_symmetry.space_group_name_H-M   'P 1'
#
loop_
_entity.id
_entity.type
_entity.pdbx_description
1 polymer ?
#
loop_
_entity_poly.entity_id
_entity_poly.type
_entity_poly.pdbx_seq_one_letter_code
_entity_poly.pdbx_strand_id
1 'polypeptide(L)'
;MSVFLDLLSLYEGEGITVQTSLSPGHFPGFNSQDIPFTYMYRDGVQLAEGGGIAFAELALLEHLFAVIHPRRLFVVGNAFGWSTLALAILNPDARIVAIDFCPTEVEEEGIEFTNAMGVRLGLDVRARKGKSPDDVAAIVGAELGGPVDFALIDGWHTNEAQRADFEAVKACAGDDCVYLFHDVVNLLLADGFAAIAKDNPALYSSLLFRTPSGMAISYPADQDAALGAIVHAFTETDERVRALWQEGRARREKSE
;
A
#
# COMPACT_ATOMS: atom_id res chain seq x y z
N MET A 1 14.95 -6.22 14.55
CA MET A 1 13.84 -5.53 15.24
C MET A 1 12.59 -5.75 14.41
N SER A 2 11.40 -5.89 14.99
CA SER A 2 10.18 -6.11 14.21
C SER A 2 9.57 -4.76 13.85
N VAL A 3 9.47 -4.46 12.55
CA VAL A 3 8.91 -3.19 12.05
C VAL A 3 7.52 -2.93 12.60
N PHE A 4 6.73 -3.98 12.75
CA PHE A 4 5.39 -3.88 13.33
C PHE A 4 5.42 -3.35 14.77
N LEU A 5 6.31 -3.86 15.63
CA LEU A 5 6.43 -3.40 17.01
C LEU A 5 6.97 -1.97 17.09
N ASP A 6 7.88 -1.60 16.19
CA ASP A 6 8.43 -0.25 16.09
C ASP A 6 7.33 0.76 15.70
N LEU A 7 6.49 0.41 14.72
CA LEU A 7 5.33 1.22 14.33
C LEU A 7 4.31 1.35 15.46
N LEU A 8 3.90 0.25 16.10
CA LEU A 8 2.96 0.32 17.23
C LEU A 8 3.48 1.24 18.33
N SER A 9 4.74 1.06 18.74
CA SER A 9 5.37 1.87 19.78
C SER A 9 5.45 3.36 19.39
N LEU A 10 5.69 3.65 18.11
CA LEU A 10 5.77 5.00 17.58
C LEU A 10 4.43 5.74 17.74
N TYR A 11 3.33 5.11 17.34
CA TYR A 11 1.98 5.68 17.39
C TYR A 11 1.42 5.73 18.82
N GLU A 12 1.57 4.64 19.59
CA GLU A 12 1.13 4.59 20.99
C GLU A 12 1.86 5.62 21.85
N GLY A 13 3.14 5.88 21.56
CA GLY A 13 3.93 6.94 22.20
C GLY A 13 3.38 8.36 21.98
N GLU A 14 2.53 8.55 20.97
CA GLU A 14 1.83 9.81 20.66
C GLU A 14 0.36 9.78 21.10
N GLY A 15 -0.02 8.80 21.93
CA GLY A 15 -1.40 8.63 22.40
C GLY A 15 -2.36 8.14 21.32
N ILE A 16 -1.84 7.55 20.23
CA ILE A 16 -2.63 7.02 19.13
C ILE A 16 -2.76 5.51 19.27
N THR A 17 -4.00 5.02 19.29
CA THR A 17 -4.28 3.58 19.25
C THR A 17 -4.29 3.10 17.80
N VAL A 18 -3.70 1.94 17.56
CA VAL A 18 -3.68 1.30 16.23
C VAL A 18 -4.59 0.08 16.24
N GLN A 19 -5.58 0.06 15.32
CA GLN A 19 -6.37 -1.11 15.00
C GLN A 19 -5.82 -1.73 13.73
N THR A 20 -5.51 -3.03 13.71
CA THR A 20 -5.02 -3.68 12.49
C THR A 20 -5.27 -5.18 12.50
N SER A 21 -5.49 -5.77 11.32
CA SER A 21 -5.47 -7.23 11.10
C SER A 21 -6.46 -8.01 11.96
N LEU A 22 -7.59 -7.39 12.30
CA LEU A 22 -8.65 -8.03 13.06
C LEU A 22 -9.52 -8.88 12.14
N SER A 23 -9.99 -10.02 12.66
CA SER A 23 -10.90 -10.91 11.92
C SER A 23 -12.34 -10.42 12.04
N PRO A 24 -13.06 -10.15 10.92
CA PRO A 24 -14.49 -9.83 10.96
C PRO A 24 -15.34 -10.87 11.69
N GLY A 25 -14.91 -12.13 11.70
CA GLY A 25 -15.58 -13.20 12.44
C GLY A 25 -15.61 -13.02 13.96
N HIS A 26 -14.74 -12.18 14.53
CA HIS A 26 -14.74 -11.85 15.96
C HIS A 26 -15.65 -10.66 16.29
N PHE A 27 -16.06 -9.87 15.29
CA PHE A 27 -16.76 -8.61 15.47
C PHE A 27 -18.02 -8.54 14.58
N PRO A 28 -19.17 -9.06 15.07
CA PRO A 28 -20.41 -9.03 14.30
C PRO A 28 -20.77 -7.61 13.84
N GLY A 29 -21.10 -7.47 12.55
CA GLY A 29 -21.46 -6.19 11.92
C GLY A 29 -20.33 -5.53 11.13
N PHE A 30 -19.09 -5.99 11.27
CA PHE A 30 -17.96 -5.55 10.44
C PHE A 30 -17.71 -6.50 9.27
N ASN A 31 -17.19 -5.95 8.18
CA ASN A 31 -16.89 -6.68 6.95
C ASN A 31 -15.37 -6.70 6.63
N SER A 32 -14.98 -7.37 5.54
CA SER A 32 -13.58 -7.55 5.16
C SER A 32 -12.90 -6.30 4.58
N GLN A 33 -13.66 -5.25 4.26
CA GLN A 33 -13.17 -3.93 3.87
C GLN A 33 -12.97 -2.99 5.08
N ASP A 34 -13.38 -3.41 6.27
CA ASP A 34 -13.28 -2.60 7.48
C ASP A 34 -12.04 -3.03 8.30
N ILE A 35 -12.24 -3.85 9.33
CA ILE A 35 -11.27 -4.09 10.40
C ILE A 35 -9.99 -4.88 10.06
N PRO A 36 -9.84 -5.56 8.90
CA PRO A 36 -8.56 -6.15 8.55
C PRO A 36 -7.47 -5.10 8.26
N PHE A 37 -7.83 -3.90 7.81
CA PHE A 37 -6.87 -2.83 7.50
C PHE A 37 -6.39 -2.13 8.76
N THR A 38 -5.37 -1.29 8.60
CA THR A 38 -4.82 -0.51 9.70
C THR A 38 -5.46 0.85 9.80
N TYR A 39 -6.03 1.17 10.97
CA TYR A 39 -6.61 2.48 11.27
C TYR A 39 -6.06 3.03 12.58
N MET A 40 -5.96 4.35 12.63
CA MET A 40 -5.40 5.10 13.75
C MET A 40 -6.52 5.84 14.47
N TYR A 41 -6.51 5.76 15.80
CA TYR A 41 -7.53 6.38 16.65
C TYR A 41 -6.90 7.23 17.74
N ARG A 42 -7.49 8.40 18.00
CA ARG A 42 -7.19 9.24 19.17
C ARG A 42 -8.48 9.48 19.94
N ASP A 43 -8.47 9.18 21.23
CA ASP A 43 -9.65 9.31 22.10
C ASP A 43 -10.92 8.61 21.56
N GLY A 44 -10.72 7.49 20.85
CA GLY A 44 -11.80 6.71 20.23
C GLY A 44 -12.32 7.26 18.90
N VAL A 45 -11.73 8.35 18.38
CA VAL A 45 -12.06 8.94 17.09
C VAL A 45 -11.02 8.52 16.05
N GLN A 46 -11.48 8.05 14.89
CA GLN A 46 -10.61 7.68 13.78
C GLN A 46 -9.95 8.91 13.17
N LEU A 47 -8.63 8.84 12.96
CA LEU A 47 -7.80 9.96 12.51
C LEU A 47 -7.70 10.12 10.99
N ALA A 48 -8.07 9.11 10.20
CA ALA A 48 -8.12 9.21 8.75
C ALA A 48 -9.10 8.18 8.19
N GLU A 49 -9.81 8.53 7.12
CA GLU A 49 -10.69 7.59 6.42
C GLU A 49 -9.86 6.51 5.69
N GLY A 50 -8.71 6.90 5.13
CA GLY A 50 -7.79 5.98 4.46
C GLY A 50 -7.17 4.97 5.43
N GLY A 51 -7.32 3.68 5.10
CA GLY A 51 -6.67 2.58 5.81
C GLY A 51 -5.21 2.44 5.38
N GLY A 52 -4.37 1.97 6.29
CA GLY A 52 -3.00 1.57 6.00
C GLY A 52 -2.84 0.07 5.85
N ILE A 53 -1.68 -0.34 5.36
CA ILE A 53 -1.33 -1.76 5.16
C ILE A 53 -1.48 -2.60 6.45
N ALA A 54 -1.98 -3.81 6.30
CA ALA A 54 -2.17 -4.80 7.35
C ALA A 54 -0.87 -5.56 7.71
N PHE A 55 -0.92 -6.36 8.77
CA PHE A 55 0.22 -7.13 9.28
C PHE A 55 0.79 -8.12 8.25
N ALA A 56 -0.08 -8.84 7.53
CA ALA A 56 0.37 -9.76 6.48
C ALA A 56 0.99 -9.03 5.28
N GLU A 57 0.64 -7.76 5.06
CA GLU A 57 1.23 -6.92 4.01
C GLU A 57 2.58 -6.36 4.45
N LEU A 58 2.76 -6.07 5.73
CA LEU A 58 4.09 -5.84 6.30
C LEU A 58 5.00 -7.06 6.11
N ALA A 59 4.50 -8.27 6.34
CA ALA A 59 5.28 -9.49 6.10
C ALA A 59 5.67 -9.66 4.63
N LEU A 60 4.77 -9.34 3.68
CA LEU A 60 5.10 -9.27 2.26
C LEU A 60 6.25 -8.29 2.00
N LEU A 61 6.14 -7.07 2.53
CA LEU A 61 7.17 -6.04 2.33
C LEU A 61 8.52 -6.41 2.96
N GLU A 62 8.52 -7.03 4.15
CA GLU A 62 9.73 -7.58 4.77
C GLU A 62 10.43 -8.59 3.86
N HIS A 63 9.66 -9.48 3.20
CA HIS A 63 10.22 -10.43 2.25
C HIS A 63 10.72 -9.76 0.96
N LEU A 64 9.97 -8.81 0.40
CA LEU A 64 10.41 -8.07 -0.78
C LEU A 64 11.72 -7.32 -0.49
N PHE A 65 11.78 -6.55 0.59
CA PHE A 65 12.94 -5.73 0.91
C PHE A 65 14.15 -6.50 1.48
N ALA A 66 13.97 -7.79 1.79
CA ALA A 66 15.10 -8.69 2.03
C ALA A 66 15.87 -9.04 0.75
N VAL A 67 15.27 -8.82 -0.42
CA VAL A 67 15.86 -9.19 -1.72
C VAL A 67 16.11 -7.97 -2.62
N ILE A 68 15.22 -6.97 -2.57
CA ILE A 68 15.41 -5.68 -3.24
C ILE A 68 15.70 -4.59 -2.21
N HIS A 69 16.51 -3.61 -2.60
CA HIS A 69 16.88 -2.50 -1.72
C HIS A 69 16.60 -1.17 -2.43
N PRO A 70 15.33 -0.77 -2.55
CA PRO A 70 14.97 0.48 -3.21
C PRO A 70 15.63 1.66 -2.50
N ARG A 71 16.04 2.65 -3.28
CA ARG A 71 16.67 3.87 -2.76
C ARG A 71 15.72 5.06 -2.75
N ARG A 72 14.66 5.00 -3.55
CA ARG A 72 13.75 6.10 -3.87
C ARG A 72 12.34 5.55 -3.98
N LEU A 73 11.64 5.55 -2.86
CA LEU A 73 10.28 5.08 -2.75
C LEU A 73 9.31 6.23 -2.92
N PHE A 74 8.28 6.03 -3.73
CA PHE A 74 7.18 6.98 -3.88
C PHE A 74 5.86 6.36 -3.43
N VAL A 75 5.07 7.10 -2.66
CA VAL A 75 3.79 6.64 -2.12
C VAL A 75 2.69 7.57 -2.61
N VAL A 76 1.68 7.03 -3.27
CA VAL A 76 0.44 7.73 -3.59
C VAL A 76 -0.58 7.36 -2.52
N GLY A 77 -1.04 8.34 -1.75
CA GLY A 77 -1.89 8.13 -0.57
C GLY A 77 -1.07 8.00 0.70
N ASN A 78 -1.04 9.06 1.52
CA ASN A 78 -0.32 9.05 2.80
C ASN A 78 -1.25 8.74 3.96
N ALA A 79 -2.49 9.24 3.91
CA ALA A 79 -3.42 9.28 5.03
C ALA A 79 -2.70 9.76 6.31
N PHE A 80 -2.76 8.98 7.39
CA PHE A 80 -2.07 9.26 8.65
C PHE A 80 -0.67 8.60 8.76
N GLY A 81 -0.04 8.28 7.63
CA GLY A 81 1.39 7.96 7.53
C GLY A 81 1.78 6.51 7.80
N TRP A 82 0.85 5.61 8.11
CA TRP A 82 1.17 4.25 8.57
C TRP A 82 2.03 3.49 7.54
N SER A 83 1.53 3.37 6.32
CA SER A 83 2.22 2.67 5.23
C SER A 83 3.54 3.38 4.86
N THR A 84 3.54 4.72 4.81
CA THR A 84 4.71 5.53 4.51
C THR A 84 5.85 5.32 5.53
N LEU A 85 5.53 5.34 6.83
CA LEU A 85 6.49 5.12 7.91
C LEU A 85 6.95 3.67 7.97
N ALA A 86 6.08 2.70 7.66
CA ALA A 86 6.47 1.30 7.54
C ALA A 86 7.55 1.10 6.48
N LEU A 87 7.34 1.68 5.29
CA LEU A 87 8.32 1.65 4.20
C LEU A 87 9.64 2.30 4.60
N ALA A 88 9.60 3.40 5.34
CA ALA A 88 10.79 4.10 5.83
C ALA A 88 11.59 3.28 6.86
N ILE A 89 10.91 2.61 7.79
CA ILE A 89 11.56 1.74 8.78
C ILE A 89 12.18 0.50 8.10
N LEU A 90 11.49 -0.07 7.11
CA LEU A 90 11.99 -1.21 6.33
C LEU A 90 13.19 -0.86 5.45
N ASN A 91 13.30 0.39 5.01
CA ASN A 91 14.34 0.87 4.10
C ASN A 91 15.03 2.12 4.68
N PRO A 92 15.81 2.00 5.77
CA PRO A 92 16.33 3.14 6.51
C PRO A 92 17.33 4.00 5.73
N ASP A 93 17.97 3.43 4.71
CA ASP A 93 18.92 4.13 3.83
C ASP A 93 18.25 4.75 2.59
N ALA A 94 16.94 4.56 2.43
CA ALA A 94 16.20 5.06 1.28
C ALA A 94 15.61 6.44 1.56
N ARG A 95 15.29 7.13 0.47
CA ARG A 95 14.43 8.31 0.49
C ARG A 95 13.00 7.90 0.16
N ILE A 96 12.05 8.32 1.01
CA ILE A 96 10.63 8.03 0.86
C ILE A 96 9.89 9.36 0.69
N VAL A 97 9.13 9.49 -0.40
CA VAL A 97 8.26 10.64 -0.63
C VAL A 97 6.83 10.16 -0.81
N ALA A 98 5.91 10.67 0.01
CA ALA A 98 4.48 10.42 -0.11
C ALA A 98 3.75 11.67 -0.62
N ILE A 99 2.73 11.47 -1.44
CA ILE A 99 1.79 12.49 -1.91
C ILE A 99 0.39 12.19 -1.36
N ASP A 100 -0.31 13.22 -0.91
CA ASP A 100 -1.71 13.12 -0.51
C ASP A 100 -2.49 14.40 -0.83
N PHE A 101 -3.75 14.27 -1.26
CA PHE A 101 -4.57 15.41 -1.67
C PHE A 101 -5.04 16.25 -0.48
N CYS A 102 -5.26 15.62 0.67
CA CYS A 102 -5.70 16.22 1.94
C CYS A 102 -6.77 17.33 1.77
N PRO A 103 -8.02 16.99 1.39
CA PRO A 103 -9.12 17.94 1.34
C PRO A 103 -9.56 18.47 2.73
N THR A 104 -9.19 17.81 3.83
CA THR A 104 -9.57 18.18 5.20
C THR A 104 -8.36 18.50 6.10
N GLU A 105 -8.59 19.25 7.18
CA GLU A 105 -7.56 19.59 8.18
C GLU A 105 -6.95 18.34 8.85
N VAL A 106 -7.76 17.29 9.03
CA VAL A 106 -7.33 16.03 9.64
C VAL A 106 -6.34 15.27 8.75
N GLU A 107 -6.55 15.30 7.44
CA GLU A 107 -5.61 14.68 6.49
C GLU A 107 -4.31 15.50 6.39
N GLU A 108 -4.39 16.83 6.52
CA GLU A 108 -3.20 17.68 6.63
C GLU A 108 -2.39 17.36 7.91
N GLU A 109 -3.07 17.10 9.03
CA GLU A 109 -2.42 16.62 10.26
C GLU A 109 -1.65 15.31 9.99
N GLY A 110 -2.19 14.41 9.17
CA GLY A 110 -1.52 13.17 8.78
C GLY A 110 -0.17 13.41 8.07
N ILE A 111 -0.09 14.42 7.20
CA ILE A 111 1.17 14.85 6.58
C ILE A 111 2.16 15.37 7.64
N GLU A 112 1.71 16.27 8.51
CA GLU A 112 2.54 16.85 9.55
C GLU A 112 3.09 15.78 10.49
N PHE A 113 2.22 14.86 10.92
CA PHE A 113 2.56 13.71 11.75
C PHE A 113 3.63 12.84 11.08
N THR A 114 3.42 12.46 9.81
CA THR A 114 4.37 11.62 9.06
C THR A 114 5.75 12.26 9.00
N ASN A 115 5.80 13.55 8.68
CA ASN A 115 7.05 14.31 8.61
C ASN A 115 7.74 14.40 9.98
N ALA A 116 6.99 14.68 11.05
CA ALA A 116 7.51 14.76 12.40
C ALA A 116 8.07 13.41 12.88
N MET A 117 7.38 12.32 12.59
CA MET A 117 7.84 10.97 12.92
C MET A 117 9.09 10.58 12.14
N GLY A 118 9.19 10.95 10.87
CA GLY A 118 10.40 10.78 10.07
C GLY A 118 11.63 11.43 10.72
N VAL A 119 11.49 12.69 11.12
CA VAL A 119 12.55 13.42 11.83
C VAL A 119 12.90 12.74 13.16
N ARG A 120 11.91 12.32 13.94
CA ARG A 120 12.11 11.64 15.23
C ARG A 120 12.87 10.32 15.08
N LEU A 121 12.63 9.59 14.01
CA LEU A 121 13.30 8.34 13.69
C LEU A 121 14.66 8.52 12.98
N GLY A 122 14.99 9.75 12.55
CA GLY A 122 16.20 10.02 11.77
C GLY A 122 16.16 9.43 10.35
N LEU A 123 14.96 9.28 9.78
CA LEU A 123 14.72 8.68 8.46
C LEU A 123 14.46 9.77 7.40
N ASP A 124 14.89 9.53 6.15
CA ASP A 124 14.64 10.44 5.03
C ASP A 124 13.26 10.20 4.41
N VAL A 125 12.22 10.59 5.15
CA VAL A 125 10.82 10.45 4.74
C VAL A 125 10.12 11.81 4.71
N ARG A 126 9.34 12.05 3.66
CA ARG A 126 8.59 13.29 3.45
C ARG A 126 7.21 13.02 2.90
N ALA A 127 6.17 13.49 3.57
CA ALA A 127 4.83 13.61 3.01
C ALA A 127 4.59 15.02 2.47
N ARG A 128 3.89 15.13 1.34
CA ARG A 128 3.58 16.39 0.66
C ARG A 128 2.11 16.43 0.27
N LYS A 129 1.53 17.61 0.44
CA LYS A 129 0.21 17.90 -0.09
C LYS A 129 0.31 18.06 -1.60
N GLY A 130 -0.48 17.30 -2.34
CA GLY A 130 -0.53 17.32 -3.80
C GLY A 130 -1.60 16.37 -4.31
N LYS A 131 -2.15 16.65 -5.48
CA LYS A 131 -3.18 15.82 -6.09
C LYS A 131 -2.56 14.86 -7.09
N SER A 132 -2.67 13.55 -6.83
CA SER A 132 -2.34 12.54 -7.84
C SER A 132 -3.48 12.44 -8.87
N PRO A 133 -3.18 12.21 -10.17
CA PRO A 133 -1.86 12.06 -10.79
C PRO A 133 -1.13 13.39 -11.06
N ASP A 134 -1.84 14.51 -11.00
CA ASP A 134 -1.45 15.81 -11.57
C ASP A 134 -0.10 16.34 -11.03
N ASP A 135 0.15 16.19 -9.73
CA ASP A 135 1.32 16.75 -9.04
C ASP A 135 2.49 15.75 -8.88
N VAL A 136 2.32 14.49 -9.31
CA VAL A 136 3.31 13.41 -9.10
C VAL A 136 4.68 13.78 -9.67
N ALA A 137 4.73 14.17 -10.94
CA ALA A 137 6.00 14.48 -11.61
C ALA A 137 6.73 15.68 -10.96
N ALA A 138 5.97 16.70 -10.54
CA ALA A 138 6.53 17.88 -9.90
C ALA A 138 7.12 17.55 -8.52
N ILE A 139 6.40 16.76 -7.71
CA ILE A 139 6.85 16.34 -6.37
C ILE A 139 8.04 15.39 -6.45
N VAL A 140 7.99 14.38 -7.34
CA VAL A 140 9.12 13.45 -7.54
C VAL A 140 10.37 14.22 -7.97
N GLY A 141 10.24 15.13 -8.94
CA GLY A 141 11.36 15.95 -9.42
C GLY A 141 11.96 16.87 -8.36
N ALA A 142 11.14 17.39 -7.45
CA ALA A 142 11.60 18.29 -6.39
C ALA A 142 12.22 17.57 -5.19
N GLU A 143 11.67 16.41 -4.80
CA GLU A 143 11.96 15.81 -3.49
C GLU A 143 12.76 14.51 -3.60
N LEU A 144 12.58 13.68 -4.62
CA LEU A 144 13.09 12.30 -4.62
C LEU A 144 14.57 12.18 -5.05
N GLY A 145 15.10 13.17 -5.77
CA GLY A 145 16.51 13.22 -6.17
C GLY A 145 16.93 12.21 -7.24
N GLY A 146 15.97 11.58 -7.91
CA GLY A 146 16.18 10.62 -9.00
C GLY A 146 14.88 9.88 -9.35
N PRO A 147 14.90 8.99 -10.36
CA PRO A 147 13.71 8.22 -10.72
C PRO A 147 13.23 7.31 -9.59
N VAL A 148 11.93 7.04 -9.54
CA VAL A 148 11.30 6.10 -8.59
C VAL A 148 11.82 4.69 -8.85
N ASP A 149 12.20 3.95 -7.81
CA ASP A 149 12.58 2.52 -7.92
C ASP A 149 11.65 1.56 -7.15
N PHE A 150 10.77 2.10 -6.29
CA PHE A 150 9.62 1.37 -5.76
C PHE A 150 8.45 2.32 -5.53
N ALA A 151 7.25 1.88 -5.88
CA ALA A 151 6.03 2.67 -5.74
C ALA A 151 4.96 1.91 -4.96
N LEU A 152 4.34 2.57 -3.97
CA LEU A 152 3.08 2.14 -3.38
C LEU A 152 1.94 3.02 -3.89
N ILE A 153 0.96 2.43 -4.56
CA ILE A 153 -0.21 3.11 -5.12
C ILE A 153 -1.42 2.74 -4.27
N ASP A 154 -1.86 3.71 -3.47
CA ASP A 154 -2.96 3.62 -2.50
C ASP A 154 -3.75 4.95 -2.47
N GLY A 155 -3.95 5.52 -3.66
CA GLY A 155 -4.66 6.78 -3.85
C GLY A 155 -6.17 6.62 -3.84
N TRP A 156 -6.83 7.33 -4.75
CA TRP A 156 -8.30 7.26 -4.85
C TRP A 156 -8.74 5.92 -5.46
N HIS A 157 -9.70 5.25 -4.82
CA HIS A 157 -10.08 3.87 -5.14
C HIS A 157 -11.11 3.78 -6.28
N THR A 158 -10.71 4.19 -7.48
CA THR A 158 -11.39 3.84 -8.73
C THR A 158 -10.43 3.25 -9.74
N ASN A 159 -10.95 2.42 -10.65
CA ASN A 159 -10.14 1.80 -11.71
C ASN A 159 -9.43 2.87 -12.57
N GLU A 160 -10.07 4.01 -12.82
CA GLU A 160 -9.51 5.13 -13.57
C GLU A 160 -8.39 5.83 -12.80
N ALA A 161 -8.60 6.09 -11.50
CA ALA A 161 -7.61 6.74 -10.65
C ALA A 161 -6.38 5.86 -10.46
N GLN A 162 -6.55 4.56 -10.18
CA GLN A 162 -5.46 3.60 -10.07
C GLN A 162 -4.58 3.57 -11.34
N ARG A 163 -5.22 3.56 -12.53
CA ARG A 163 -4.50 3.61 -13.81
C ARG A 163 -3.78 4.93 -14.00
N ALA A 164 -4.42 6.04 -13.65
CA ALA A 164 -3.83 7.37 -13.80
C ALA A 164 -2.62 7.55 -12.87
N ASP A 165 -2.71 7.09 -11.62
CA ASP A 165 -1.63 7.11 -10.64
C ASP A 165 -0.46 6.24 -11.11
N PHE A 166 -0.73 5.02 -11.59
CA PHE A 166 0.29 4.15 -12.17
C PHE A 166 1.05 4.81 -13.32
N GLU A 167 0.34 5.36 -14.32
CA GLU A 167 1.00 5.98 -15.47
C GLU A 167 1.80 7.23 -15.08
N ALA A 168 1.30 8.01 -14.11
CA ALA A 168 2.02 9.18 -13.59
C ALA A 168 3.32 8.79 -12.88
N VAL A 169 3.27 7.76 -12.03
CA VAL A 169 4.47 7.27 -11.33
C VAL A 169 5.43 6.61 -12.33
N LYS A 170 4.94 5.75 -13.22
CA LYS A 170 5.77 5.09 -14.25
C LYS A 170 6.51 6.09 -15.14
N ALA A 171 5.88 7.23 -15.47
CA ALA A 171 6.52 8.27 -16.28
C ALA A 171 7.76 8.92 -15.62
N CYS A 172 7.93 8.76 -14.30
CA CYS A 172 9.10 9.23 -13.55
C CYS A 172 9.87 8.11 -12.85
N ALA A 173 9.55 6.85 -13.18
CA ALA A 173 10.18 5.67 -12.63
C ALA A 173 11.42 5.24 -13.43
N GLY A 174 12.31 4.50 -12.79
CA GLY A 174 13.39 3.80 -13.46
C GLY A 174 12.89 2.51 -14.10
N ASP A 175 13.67 1.97 -15.03
CA ASP A 175 13.33 0.72 -15.74
C ASP A 175 13.16 -0.47 -14.79
N ASP A 176 13.85 -0.44 -13.64
CA ASP A 176 13.82 -1.48 -12.59
C ASP A 176 12.71 -1.28 -11.54
N CYS A 177 11.79 -0.34 -11.72
CA CYS A 177 10.83 0.02 -10.67
C CYS A 177 9.81 -1.07 -10.38
N VAL A 178 9.59 -1.35 -9.09
CA VAL A 178 8.52 -2.24 -8.60
C VAL A 178 7.30 -1.40 -8.20
N TYR A 179 6.12 -1.81 -8.62
CA TYR A 179 4.85 -1.15 -8.34
C TYR A 179 3.97 -2.06 -7.50
N LEU A 180 3.56 -1.59 -6.33
CA LEU A 180 2.67 -2.28 -5.43
C LEU A 180 1.35 -1.49 -5.33
N PHE A 181 0.24 -2.17 -5.52
CA PHE A 181 -1.11 -1.59 -5.54
C PHE A 181 -1.85 -2.11 -4.32
N HIS A 182 -2.34 -1.20 -3.49
CA HIS A 182 -3.10 -1.56 -2.29
C HIS A 182 -4.60 -1.75 -2.63
N ASP A 183 -5.31 -2.53 -1.81
CA ASP A 183 -6.77 -2.67 -1.84
C ASP A 183 -7.43 -3.13 -3.15
N VAL A 184 -6.67 -3.76 -4.05
CA VAL A 184 -7.14 -4.03 -5.42
C VAL A 184 -8.37 -4.94 -5.44
N VAL A 185 -8.34 -6.06 -4.72
CA VAL A 185 -9.48 -6.98 -4.68
C VAL A 185 -10.60 -6.43 -3.80
N ASN A 186 -10.26 -5.92 -2.61
CA ASN A 186 -11.26 -5.47 -1.64
C ASN A 186 -12.07 -4.27 -2.13
N LEU A 187 -11.46 -3.37 -2.92
CA LEU A 187 -12.13 -2.18 -3.45
C LEU A 187 -12.49 -2.30 -4.94
N LEU A 188 -12.54 -3.53 -5.47
CA LEU A 188 -13.04 -3.83 -6.82
C LEU A 188 -12.26 -3.12 -7.94
N LEU A 189 -10.93 -3.02 -7.78
CA LEU A 189 -10.01 -2.36 -8.71
C LEU A 189 -9.32 -3.34 -9.68
N ALA A 190 -9.77 -4.60 -9.72
CA ALA A 190 -9.13 -5.65 -10.51
C ALA A 190 -9.19 -5.38 -12.03
N ASP A 191 -10.23 -4.68 -12.52
CA ASP A 191 -10.36 -4.35 -13.95
C ASP A 191 -9.31 -3.30 -14.38
N GLY A 192 -9.05 -2.31 -13.53
CA GLY A 192 -8.03 -1.29 -13.70
C GLY A 192 -6.64 -1.92 -13.70
N PHE A 193 -6.38 -2.79 -12.73
CA PHE A 193 -5.11 -3.53 -12.65
C PHE A 193 -4.91 -4.46 -13.85
N ALA A 194 -5.95 -5.18 -14.30
CA ALA A 194 -5.87 -6.03 -15.48
C ALA A 194 -5.56 -5.23 -16.76
N ALA A 195 -6.11 -4.01 -16.89
CA ALA A 195 -5.76 -3.10 -17.98
C ALA A 195 -4.29 -2.65 -17.90
N ILE A 196 -3.79 -2.30 -16.70
CA ILE A 196 -2.36 -1.97 -16.49
C ILE A 196 -1.47 -3.13 -16.95
N ALA A 197 -1.75 -4.35 -16.47
CA ALA A 197 -0.97 -5.53 -16.83
C ALA A 197 -0.98 -5.80 -18.35
N LYS A 198 -2.14 -5.66 -18.99
CA LYS A 198 -2.28 -5.84 -20.44
C LYS A 198 -1.51 -4.78 -21.24
N ASP A 199 -1.55 -3.53 -20.80
CA ASP A 199 -0.90 -2.41 -21.49
C ASP A 199 0.64 -2.40 -21.26
N ASN A 200 1.14 -3.20 -20.31
CA ASN A 200 2.54 -3.25 -19.90
C ASN A 200 3.13 -4.67 -19.92
N PRO A 201 3.21 -5.35 -21.08
CA PRO A 201 3.60 -6.75 -21.19
C PRO A 201 5.07 -7.06 -20.80
N ALA A 202 5.90 -6.03 -20.60
CA ALA A 202 7.26 -6.19 -20.09
C ALA A 202 7.31 -6.36 -18.56
N LEU A 203 6.21 -6.05 -17.87
CA LEU A 203 6.07 -6.27 -16.44
C LEU A 203 5.42 -7.63 -16.20
N TYR A 204 5.95 -8.36 -15.23
CA TYR A 204 5.19 -9.39 -14.56
C TYR A 204 4.15 -8.72 -13.66
N SER A 205 2.90 -9.19 -13.67
CA SER A 205 1.81 -8.64 -12.87
C SER A 205 1.00 -9.75 -12.20
N SER A 206 0.68 -9.60 -10.91
CA SER A 206 -0.13 -10.57 -10.18
C SER A 206 -0.96 -9.96 -9.05
N LEU A 207 -2.14 -10.54 -8.81
CA LEU A 207 -2.96 -10.32 -7.62
C LEU A 207 -2.44 -11.16 -6.44
N LEU A 208 -2.41 -10.58 -5.25
CA LEU A 208 -1.86 -11.15 -4.03
C LEU A 208 -2.97 -11.54 -3.06
N PHE A 209 -3.72 -12.60 -3.39
CA PHE A 209 -4.90 -13.05 -2.63
C PHE A 209 -4.65 -13.45 -1.17
N ARG A 210 -3.38 -13.62 -0.75
CA ARG A 210 -3.03 -13.92 0.65
C ARG A 210 -2.72 -12.66 1.46
N THR A 211 -2.86 -11.47 0.88
CA THR A 211 -2.93 -10.23 1.66
C THR A 211 -4.40 -9.90 2.00
N PRO A 212 -4.69 -9.34 3.18
CA PRO A 212 -6.06 -9.00 3.59
C PRO A 212 -6.78 -8.04 2.64
N SER A 213 -6.06 -7.07 2.06
CA SER A 213 -6.57 -6.15 1.04
C SER A 213 -6.78 -6.77 -0.34
N GLY A 214 -6.13 -7.91 -0.60
CA GLY A 214 -5.88 -8.42 -1.94
C GLY A 214 -5.13 -7.38 -2.79
N MET A 215 -3.89 -7.11 -2.41
CA MET A 215 -2.98 -6.22 -3.12
C MET A 215 -2.71 -6.75 -4.54
N ALA A 216 -2.08 -5.93 -5.36
CA ALA A 216 -1.48 -6.39 -6.61
C ALA A 216 -0.05 -5.88 -6.72
N ILE A 217 0.78 -6.56 -7.52
CA ILE A 217 2.16 -6.15 -7.77
C ILE A 217 2.47 -6.24 -9.26
N SER A 218 3.25 -5.27 -9.75
CA SER A 218 3.87 -5.28 -11.08
C SER A 218 5.36 -4.98 -10.98
N TYR A 219 6.20 -5.74 -11.68
CA TYR A 219 7.66 -5.51 -11.70
C TYR A 219 8.28 -6.01 -13.01
N PRO A 220 9.47 -5.51 -13.41
CA PRO A 220 10.16 -5.96 -14.62
C PRO A 220 10.39 -7.47 -14.64
N ALA A 221 10.04 -8.12 -15.74
CA ALA A 221 10.04 -9.59 -15.82
C ALA A 221 11.43 -10.23 -15.58
N ASP A 222 12.53 -9.48 -15.76
CA ASP A 222 13.88 -9.95 -15.45
C ASP A 222 14.19 -10.03 -13.94
N GLN A 223 13.38 -9.39 -13.09
CA GLN A 223 13.46 -9.51 -11.64
C GLN A 223 12.71 -10.75 -11.09
N ASP A 224 12.03 -11.54 -11.93
CA ASP A 224 11.28 -12.73 -11.50
C ASP A 224 12.17 -13.76 -10.80
N ALA A 225 13.45 -13.89 -11.20
CA ALA A 225 14.39 -14.78 -10.51
C ALA A 225 14.59 -14.41 -9.03
N ALA A 226 14.43 -13.14 -8.67
CA ALA A 226 14.58 -12.63 -7.31
C ALA A 226 13.22 -12.57 -6.57
N LEU A 227 12.17 -12.11 -7.26
CA LEU A 227 10.88 -11.79 -6.65
C LEU A 227 9.84 -12.90 -6.77
N GLY A 228 9.96 -13.77 -7.78
CA GLY A 228 8.89 -14.71 -8.17
C GLY A 228 8.46 -15.66 -7.06
N ALA A 229 9.41 -16.19 -6.27
CA ALA A 229 9.09 -17.06 -5.15
C ALA A 229 8.34 -16.34 -4.01
N ILE A 230 8.70 -15.07 -3.74
CA ILE A 230 8.02 -14.23 -2.75
C ILE A 230 6.62 -13.95 -3.25
N VAL A 231 6.49 -13.46 -4.48
CA VAL A 231 5.19 -13.13 -5.08
C VAL A 231 4.29 -14.36 -5.08
N HIS A 232 4.77 -15.52 -5.53
CA HIS A 232 4.01 -16.77 -5.50
C HIS A 232 3.55 -17.20 -4.09
N ALA A 233 4.33 -16.90 -3.05
CA ALA A 233 3.93 -17.18 -1.67
C ALA A 233 2.70 -16.35 -1.24
N PHE A 234 2.44 -15.22 -1.87
CA PHE A 234 1.30 -14.34 -1.58
C PHE A 234 0.17 -14.39 -2.62
N THR A 235 0.34 -15.12 -3.72
CA THR A 235 -0.72 -15.37 -4.70
C THR A 235 -1.56 -16.60 -4.35
N GLU A 236 -2.61 -16.84 -5.12
CA GLU A 236 -3.33 -18.11 -5.14
C GLU A 236 -3.59 -18.52 -6.59
N THR A 237 -3.72 -19.81 -6.84
CA THR A 237 -4.02 -20.32 -8.18
C THR A 237 -5.39 -19.85 -8.65
N ASP A 238 -5.46 -19.45 -9.91
CA ASP A 238 -6.69 -19.10 -10.63
C ASP A 238 -7.82 -20.14 -10.43
N GLU A 239 -7.47 -21.43 -10.45
CA GLU A 239 -8.42 -22.51 -10.22
C GLU A 239 -9.00 -22.46 -8.81
N ARG A 240 -8.15 -22.32 -7.78
CA ARG A 240 -8.62 -22.26 -6.40
C ARG A 240 -9.41 -21.00 -6.12
N VAL A 241 -8.99 -19.85 -6.65
CA VAL A 241 -9.75 -18.60 -6.56
C VAL A 241 -11.15 -18.81 -7.15
N ARG A 242 -11.27 -19.29 -8.39
CA ARG A 242 -12.59 -19.55 -9.01
C ARG A 242 -13.44 -20.52 -8.18
N ALA A 243 -12.86 -21.58 -7.65
CA ALA A 243 -13.56 -22.53 -6.78
C ALA A 243 -14.10 -21.86 -5.51
N LEU A 244 -13.29 -21.03 -4.83
CA LEU A 244 -13.71 -20.28 -3.65
C LEU A 244 -14.88 -19.34 -3.93
N TRP A 245 -14.86 -18.64 -5.07
CA TRP A 245 -15.97 -17.77 -5.48
C TRP A 245 -17.26 -18.56 -5.72
N GLN A 246 -17.19 -19.73 -6.36
CA GLN A 246 -18.34 -20.61 -6.58
C GLN A 246 -18.88 -21.16 -5.25
N GLU A 247 -18.01 -21.65 -4.37
CA GLU A 247 -18.37 -22.13 -3.03
C GLU A 247 -19.05 -21.04 -2.21
N GLY A 248 -18.51 -19.81 -2.24
CA GLY A 248 -19.05 -18.66 -1.52
C GLY A 248 -20.46 -18.27 -1.97
N ARG A 249 -20.71 -18.23 -3.29
CA ARG A 249 -22.05 -17.96 -3.85
C ARG A 249 -23.07 -19.00 -3.40
N ALA A 250 -22.73 -20.29 -3.52
CA ALA A 250 -23.61 -21.39 -3.12
C ALA A 250 -23.94 -21.41 -1.62
N ARG A 251 -23.09 -20.83 -0.75
CA ARG A 251 -23.38 -20.69 0.70
C ARG A 251 -24.33 -19.54 1.01
N ARG A 252 -24.27 -18.44 0.25
CA ARG A 252 -25.18 -17.29 0.41
C ARG A 252 -26.60 -17.69 0.03
N GLU A 253 -26.77 -18.38 -1.10
CA GLU A 253 -28.06 -18.87 -1.60
C GLU A 253 -28.77 -19.85 -0.64
N LYS A 254 -28.03 -20.51 0.26
CA LYS A 254 -28.60 -21.43 1.28
C LYS A 254 -28.97 -20.75 2.60
N SER A 255 -28.50 -19.52 2.80
CA SER A 255 -28.71 -18.75 4.02
C SER A 255 -29.85 -17.72 3.89
N GLU A 256 -30.42 -17.57 2.69
CA GLU A 256 -31.61 -16.78 2.35
C GLU A 256 -32.85 -17.69 2.28
#